data_AF-A0A951XFG0-F1
#
_entry.id   AF-A0A951XFG0-F1
#
_cell.length_a   1.000
_cell.length_b   1.000
_cell.length_c   1.000
_cell.angle_alpha   90.00
_cell.angle_beta   90.00
_cell.angle_gamma   90.00
#
_symmetry.space_group_name_H-M   'P 1'
#
loop_
_entity.id
_entity.type
_entity.pdbx_description
1 polymer ?
#
loop_
_entity_poly.entity_id
_entity_poly.type
_entity_poly.pdbx_seq_one_letter_code
_entity_poly.pdbx_strand_id
1 'polypeptide(L)'
;MANPADRPTLHATAEAEARQLLAVQGERGIKGAVDMLMQQFNVLQTRAQIMLTITTLALTITGFSGPKIAASGWFARGSLALGIIATLASTVLILGGSLRIRWVTQFQGDNDLDLVTRVIRYRNEKTRLFFTEICLLVTGLAFYVAGVVTYFIVGE
;
A
#
# COMPACT_ATOMS: atom_id res chain seq x y z
N MET A 1 9.78 -24.44 -9.60
CA MET A 1 9.52 -23.45 -10.68
C MET A 1 8.08 -23.67 -11.14
N ALA A 2 7.20 -22.67 -11.00
CA ALA A 2 5.82 -22.81 -11.46
C ALA A 2 5.78 -23.01 -12.99
N ASN A 3 4.89 -23.89 -13.46
CA ASN A 3 4.67 -24.14 -14.88
C ASN A 3 4.30 -22.80 -15.57
N PRO A 4 4.97 -22.39 -16.67
CA PRO A 4 4.64 -21.14 -17.35
C PRO A 4 3.17 -21.05 -17.84
N ALA A 5 2.48 -22.18 -17.96
CA ALA A 5 1.04 -22.25 -18.26
C ALA A 5 0.12 -21.82 -17.09
N ASP A 6 0.62 -21.81 -15.85
CA ASP A 6 -0.18 -21.46 -14.65
C ASP A 6 -0.03 -19.98 -14.26
N ARG A 7 0.57 -19.16 -15.12
CA ARG A 7 0.65 -17.71 -14.88
C ARG A 7 -0.74 -17.11 -15.04
N PRO A 8 -1.28 -16.42 -14.03
CA PRO A 8 -2.57 -15.78 -14.16
C PRO A 8 -2.55 -14.79 -15.33
N THR A 9 -3.44 -14.99 -16.30
CA THR A 9 -3.61 -14.08 -17.43
C THR A 9 -4.28 -12.82 -16.92
N LEU A 10 -3.49 -11.75 -16.76
CA LEU A 10 -4.00 -10.45 -16.34
C LEU A 10 -4.58 -9.70 -17.54
N HIS A 11 -5.66 -8.94 -17.30
CA HIS A 11 -6.17 -8.03 -18.31
C HIS A 11 -5.15 -6.93 -18.62
N ALA A 12 -4.91 -6.70 -19.91
CA ALA A 12 -4.00 -5.65 -20.37
C ALA A 12 -4.56 -4.23 -20.12
N THR A 13 -5.90 -4.08 -20.07
CA THR A 13 -6.56 -2.78 -19.90
C THR A 13 -7.71 -2.85 -18.90
N ALA A 14 -7.99 -1.71 -18.26
CA ALA A 14 -9.12 -1.56 -17.35
C ALA A 14 -10.47 -1.80 -18.05
N GLU A 15 -10.59 -1.44 -19.31
CA GLU A 15 -11.81 -1.67 -20.10
C GLU A 15 -12.04 -3.15 -20.39
N ALA A 16 -10.99 -3.92 -20.70
CA ALA A 16 -11.10 -5.36 -20.90
C ALA A 16 -11.52 -6.07 -19.61
N GLU A 17 -10.97 -5.63 -18.47
CA GLU A 17 -11.39 -6.11 -17.15
C GLU A 17 -12.85 -5.74 -16.86
N ALA A 18 -13.25 -4.49 -17.13
CA ALA A 18 -14.63 -4.03 -16.93
C ALA A 18 -15.64 -4.85 -17.76
N ARG A 19 -15.30 -5.11 -19.03
CA ARG A 19 -16.14 -5.89 -19.95
C ARG A 19 -16.30 -7.33 -19.47
N GLN A 20 -15.21 -7.98 -19.05
CA GLN A 20 -15.29 -9.33 -18.49
C GLN A 20 -16.06 -9.32 -17.16
N LEU A 21 -15.81 -8.34 -16.29
CA LEU A 21 -16.48 -8.22 -15.01
C LEU A 21 -18.00 -8.11 -15.19
N LEU A 22 -18.47 -7.24 -16.07
CA LEU A 22 -19.89 -7.09 -16.37
C LEU A 22 -20.48 -8.37 -16.99
N ALA A 23 -19.74 -9.05 -17.88
CA ALA A 23 -20.20 -10.30 -18.49
C ALA A 23 -20.35 -11.45 -17.47
N VAL A 24 -19.42 -11.57 -16.51
CA VAL A 24 -19.43 -12.64 -15.49
C VAL A 24 -20.55 -12.44 -14.46
N GLN A 25 -20.99 -11.21 -14.22
CA GLN A 25 -22.05 -10.94 -13.24
C GLN A 25 -23.45 -11.32 -13.73
N GLY A 26 -23.64 -11.56 -15.04
CA GLY A 26 -24.92 -11.98 -15.62
C GLY A 26 -26.06 -11.05 -15.22
N GLU A 27 -27.10 -11.60 -14.58
CA GLU A 27 -28.29 -10.85 -14.13
C GLU A 27 -28.00 -9.78 -13.07
N ARG A 28 -26.90 -9.92 -12.29
CA ARG A 28 -26.50 -8.89 -11.32
C ARG A 28 -25.90 -7.66 -11.99
N GLY A 29 -25.38 -7.80 -13.20
CA GLY A 29 -24.83 -6.73 -14.04
C GLY A 29 -23.96 -5.73 -13.27
N ILE A 30 -24.31 -4.45 -13.40
CA ILE A 30 -23.61 -3.32 -12.76
C ILE A 30 -23.59 -3.39 -11.23
N LYS A 31 -24.66 -3.88 -10.60
CA LYS A 31 -24.76 -3.95 -9.13
C LYS A 31 -23.71 -4.91 -8.57
N GLY A 32 -23.61 -6.11 -9.16
CA GLY A 32 -22.60 -7.09 -8.78
C GLY A 32 -21.17 -6.61 -9.00
N ALA A 33 -20.93 -5.89 -10.10
CA ALA A 33 -19.61 -5.31 -10.39
C ALA A 33 -19.22 -4.24 -9.35
N VAL A 34 -20.15 -3.34 -9.00
CA VAL A 34 -19.94 -2.29 -7.98
C VAL A 34 -19.68 -2.90 -6.60
N ASP A 35 -20.48 -3.88 -6.18
CA ASP A 35 -20.32 -4.56 -4.89
C ASP A 35 -18.93 -5.21 -4.77
N MET A 36 -18.48 -5.89 -5.83
CA MET A 36 -17.15 -6.50 -5.87
C MET A 36 -16.03 -5.44 -5.81
N LEU A 37 -16.18 -4.33 -6.53
CA LEU A 37 -15.21 -3.22 -6.48
C LEU A 37 -15.16 -2.57 -5.09
N MET A 38 -16.31 -2.39 -4.43
CA MET A 38 -16.37 -1.90 -3.04
C MET A 38 -15.60 -2.82 -2.09
N GLN A 39 -15.72 -4.14 -2.22
CA GLN A 39 -14.92 -5.09 -1.44
C GLN A 39 -13.42 -4.93 -1.69
N GLN A 40 -12.99 -4.71 -2.93
CA GLN A 40 -11.58 -4.49 -3.26
C GLN A 40 -11.04 -3.19 -2.65
N PHE A 41 -11.83 -2.11 -2.63
CA PHE A 41 -11.46 -0.87 -1.93
C PHE A 41 -11.35 -1.08 -0.41
N ASN A 42 -12.25 -1.85 0.19
CA ASN A 42 -12.15 -2.21 1.61
C ASN A 42 -10.85 -2.97 1.90
N VAL A 43 -10.44 -3.90 1.03
CA VAL A 43 -9.15 -4.60 1.18
C VAL A 43 -7.98 -3.61 1.15
N LEU A 44 -7.99 -2.63 0.24
CA LEU A 44 -6.95 -1.61 0.18
C LEU A 44 -6.91 -0.76 1.45
N GLN A 45 -8.08 -0.35 1.95
CA GLN A 45 -8.20 0.43 3.18
C GLN A 45 -7.69 -0.32 4.40
N THR A 46 -8.06 -1.60 4.57
CA THR A 46 -7.60 -2.45 5.67
C THR A 46 -6.08 -2.62 5.64
N ARG A 47 -5.50 -2.86 4.46
CA ARG A 47 -4.04 -2.99 4.31
C ARG A 47 -3.31 -1.70 4.69
N ALA A 48 -3.85 -0.55 4.27
CA ALA A 48 -3.32 0.76 4.66
C ALA A 48 -3.39 1.01 6.18
N GLN A 49 -4.48 0.61 6.84
CA GLN A 49 -4.59 0.68 8.30
C GLN A 49 -3.54 -0.18 9.01
N ILE A 50 -3.31 -1.41 8.54
CA ILE A 50 -2.26 -2.29 9.08
C ILE A 50 -0.88 -1.63 8.95
N MET A 51 -0.58 -1.01 7.81
CA MET A 51 0.68 -0.28 7.63
C MET A 51 0.84 0.90 8.59
N LEU A 52 -0.24 1.66 8.84
CA LEU A 52 -0.22 2.74 9.84
C LEU A 52 0.06 2.20 11.25
N THR A 53 -0.53 1.07 11.62
CA THR A 53 -0.27 0.41 12.90
C THR A 53 1.19 -0.02 13.02
N ILE A 54 1.75 -0.69 12.00
CA ILE A 54 3.15 -1.10 11.98
C ILE A 54 4.08 0.12 12.10
N THR A 55 3.79 1.19 11.37
CA THR A 55 4.61 2.40 11.41
C THR A 55 4.54 3.07 12.78
N THR A 56 3.34 3.14 13.37
CA THR A 56 3.15 3.68 14.73
C THR A 56 3.96 2.88 15.75
N LEU A 57 3.92 1.54 15.69
CA LEU A 57 4.72 0.68 16.57
C LEU A 57 6.23 0.89 16.37
N ALA A 58 6.69 0.99 15.12
CA ALA A 58 8.11 1.23 14.84
C ALA A 58 8.57 2.59 15.42
N LEU A 59 7.76 3.64 15.25
CA LEU A 59 8.06 4.98 15.77
C LEU A 59 8.04 5.02 17.30
N THR A 60 7.11 4.33 17.96
CA THR A 60 7.07 4.29 19.44
C THR A 60 8.25 3.53 20.01
N ILE A 61 8.59 2.36 19.46
CA ILE A 61 9.78 1.60 19.87
C ILE A 61 11.03 2.47 19.69
N THR A 62 11.16 3.12 18.53
CA THR A 62 12.28 4.05 18.27
C THR A 62 12.27 5.25 19.23
N GLY A 63 11.10 5.74 19.66
CA GLY A 63 11.00 6.80 20.65
C GLY A 63 11.61 6.41 22.00
N PHE A 64 11.46 5.14 22.42
CA PHE A 64 12.02 4.65 23.68
C PHE A 64 13.48 4.20 23.57
N SER A 65 13.84 3.43 22.54
CA SER A 65 15.18 2.84 22.39
C SER A 65 16.13 3.66 21.52
N GLY A 66 15.58 4.51 20.65
CA GLY A 66 16.32 5.27 19.65
C GLY A 66 17.41 6.18 20.20
N PRO A 67 17.23 6.93 21.30
CA PRO A 67 18.30 7.77 21.85
C PRO A 67 19.55 6.97 22.24
N LYS A 68 19.38 5.78 22.83
CA LYS A 68 20.49 4.89 23.18
C LYS A 68 21.19 4.35 21.93
N ILE A 69 20.41 3.92 20.94
CA ILE A 69 20.93 3.42 19.66
C ILE A 69 21.67 4.51 18.89
N ALA A 70 21.14 5.73 18.86
CA ALA A 70 21.77 6.87 18.21
C ALA A 70 23.04 7.35 18.94
N ALA A 71 23.21 7.01 20.22
CA ALA A 71 24.41 7.34 20.99
C ALA A 71 25.59 6.40 20.72
N SER A 72 25.37 5.16 20.26
CA SER A 72 26.44 4.17 20.10
C SER A 72 27.39 4.42 18.93
N GLY A 73 26.95 5.15 17.91
CA GLY A 73 27.80 5.40 16.75
C GLY A 73 27.18 6.27 15.68
N TRP A 74 28.04 6.87 14.86
CA TRP A 74 27.61 7.74 13.76
C TRP A 74 26.78 6.98 12.72
N PHE A 75 27.13 5.73 12.41
CA PHE A 75 26.39 4.90 11.46
C PHE A 75 24.99 4.56 11.99
N ALA A 76 24.89 4.10 13.24
CA ALA A 76 23.60 3.78 13.89
C ALA A 76 22.68 5.00 13.95
N ARG A 77 23.23 6.18 14.23
CA ARG A 77 22.50 7.45 14.20
C ARG A 77 22.00 7.81 12.80
N GLY A 78 22.87 7.70 11.80
CA GLY A 78 22.52 8.02 10.41
C GLY A 78 21.45 7.09 9.84
N SER A 79 21.60 5.79 10.05
CA SER A 79 20.62 4.79 9.61
C SER A 79 19.28 4.96 10.33
N LEU A 80 19.27 5.21 11.64
CA LEU A 80 18.04 5.53 12.36
C LEU A 80 17.34 6.77 11.81
N ALA A 81 18.08 7.86 11.59
CA ALA A 81 17.49 9.11 11.08
C ALA A 81 16.85 8.89 9.70
N LEU A 82 17.57 8.22 8.78
CA LEU A 82 17.04 7.89 7.45
C LEU A 82 15.82 6.95 7.54
N GLY A 83 15.87 5.97 8.43
CA GLY A 83 14.75 5.06 8.69
C GLY A 83 13.49 5.80 9.15
N ILE A 84 13.62 6.68 10.14
CA ILE A 84 12.51 7.50 10.65
C ILE A 84 11.95 8.41 9.55
N ILE A 85 12.80 9.08 8.77
CA ILE A 85 12.35 9.97 7.70
C ILE A 85 11.59 9.19 6.63
N ALA A 86 12.11 8.04 6.19
CA ALA A 86 11.45 7.20 5.19
C ALA A 86 10.11 6.64 5.70
N THR A 87 10.08 6.11 6.92
CA THR A 87 8.82 5.60 7.53
C THR A 87 7.77 6.71 7.72
N LEU A 88 8.19 7.91 8.12
CA LEU A 88 7.30 9.06 8.25
C LEU A 88 6.76 9.51 6.87
N ALA A 89 7.64 9.58 5.87
CA ALA A 89 7.24 9.91 4.50
C ALA A 89 6.24 8.89 3.95
N SER A 90 6.42 7.59 4.22
CA SER A 90 5.43 6.55 3.90
C SER A 90 4.10 6.80 4.60
N THR A 91 4.12 7.17 5.88
CA THR A 91 2.89 7.45 6.65
C THR A 91 2.11 8.62 6.06
N VAL A 92 2.81 9.70 5.72
CA VAL A 92 2.20 10.88 5.09
C VAL A 92 1.57 10.51 3.74
N LEU A 93 2.25 9.69 2.94
CA LEU A 93 1.70 9.20 1.68
C LEU A 93 0.46 8.32 1.89
N ILE A 94 0.47 7.40 2.85
CA ILE A 94 -0.71 6.56 3.17
C ILE A 94 -1.91 7.44 3.55
N LEU A 95 -1.70 8.41 4.46
CA LEU A 95 -2.76 9.32 4.94
C LEU A 95 -3.30 10.24 3.84
N GLY A 96 -2.44 10.75 2.96
CA GLY A 96 -2.82 11.62 1.85
C GLY A 96 -3.32 10.86 0.61
N GLY A 97 -2.94 9.59 0.49
CA GLY A 97 -3.03 8.77 -0.71
C GLY A 97 -3.99 7.62 -0.52
N SER A 98 -3.47 6.45 -0.12
CA SER A 98 -4.23 5.20 -0.07
C SER A 98 -5.44 5.21 0.86
N LEU A 99 -5.40 5.95 1.98
CA LEU A 99 -6.55 6.05 2.89
C LEU A 99 -7.67 6.94 2.33
N ARG A 100 -7.37 7.84 1.39
CA ARG A 100 -8.34 8.74 0.76
C ARG A 100 -9.02 8.07 -0.42
N ILE A 101 -9.86 7.08 -0.11
CA ILE A 101 -10.73 6.42 -1.08
C ILE A 101 -11.97 7.28 -1.32
N ARG A 102 -12.27 7.57 -2.59
CA ARG A 102 -13.52 8.23 -2.99
C ARG A 102 -14.64 7.20 -3.04
N TRP A 103 -15.84 7.63 -2.67
CA TRP A 103 -17.02 6.77 -2.73
C TRP A 103 -17.30 6.36 -4.18
N VAL A 104 -17.64 5.09 -4.41
CA VAL A 104 -17.95 4.57 -5.76
C VAL A 104 -19.15 5.32 -6.37
N THR A 105 -20.06 5.81 -5.53
CA THR A 105 -21.21 6.64 -5.91
C THR A 105 -20.84 8.01 -6.50
N GLN A 106 -19.59 8.48 -6.33
CA GLN A 106 -19.12 9.74 -6.92
C GLN A 106 -18.64 9.59 -8.37
N PHE A 107 -18.46 8.36 -8.85
CA PHE A 107 -18.01 8.11 -10.21
C PHE A 107 -19.20 8.21 -11.17
N GLN A 108 -19.01 8.96 -12.24
CA GLN A 108 -19.97 9.09 -13.33
C GLN A 108 -19.34 8.51 -14.60
N GLY A 109 -20.15 7.81 -15.40
CA GLY A 109 -19.78 7.31 -16.71
C GLY A 109 -20.97 7.38 -17.66
N ASP A 110 -20.68 7.44 -18.96
CA ASP A 110 -21.72 7.60 -20.00
C ASP A 110 -22.56 6.32 -20.18
N ASN A 111 -22.01 5.18 -19.74
CA ASN A 111 -22.68 3.88 -19.66
C ASN A 111 -22.02 3.02 -18.56
N ASP A 112 -22.61 1.85 -18.29
CA ASP A 112 -22.13 0.90 -17.28
C ASP A 112 -20.66 0.49 -17.48
N LEU A 113 -20.25 0.27 -18.73
CA LEU A 113 -18.87 -0.11 -19.07
C LEU A 113 -17.90 1.03 -18.76
N ASP A 114 -18.22 2.26 -19.13
CA ASP A 114 -17.40 3.45 -18.85
C ASP A 114 -17.30 3.71 -17.33
N LEU A 115 -18.41 3.61 -16.60
CA LEU A 115 -18.42 3.78 -15.14
C LEU A 115 -17.49 2.76 -14.46
N VAL A 116 -17.65 1.46 -14.77
CA VAL A 116 -16.81 0.40 -14.19
C VAL A 116 -15.34 0.58 -14.59
N THR A 117 -15.07 0.95 -15.84
CA THR A 117 -13.70 1.20 -16.33
C THR A 117 -13.04 2.34 -15.54
N ARG A 118 -13.76 3.43 -15.27
CA ARG A 118 -13.25 4.56 -14.47
C ARG A 118 -12.93 4.15 -13.04
N VAL A 119 -13.80 3.37 -12.41
CA VAL A 119 -13.59 2.88 -11.04
C VAL A 119 -12.39 1.93 -10.98
N ILE A 120 -12.25 1.02 -11.95
CA ILE A 120 -11.10 0.11 -12.06
C ILE A 120 -9.78 0.88 -12.25
N ARG A 121 -9.77 1.89 -13.12
CA ARG A 121 -8.59 2.74 -13.32
C ARG A 121 -8.17 3.44 -12.02
N TYR A 122 -9.14 4.02 -11.31
CA TYR A 122 -8.89 4.64 -10.01
C TYR A 122 -8.34 3.64 -8.97
N ARG A 123 -8.92 2.44 -8.89
CA ARG A 123 -8.41 1.34 -8.04
C ARG A 123 -6.96 0.99 -8.38
N ASN A 124 -6.63 0.87 -9.67
CA ASN A 124 -5.29 0.52 -10.11
C ASN A 124 -4.25 1.61 -9.77
N GLU A 125 -4.61 2.88 -9.95
CA GLU A 125 -3.79 4.02 -9.54
C GLU A 125 -3.52 4.00 -8.03
N LYS A 126 -4.57 3.77 -7.23
CA LYS A 126 -4.44 3.64 -5.77
C LYS A 126 -3.58 2.45 -5.36
N THR A 127 -3.71 1.32 -6.05
CA THR A 127 -2.89 0.12 -5.79
C THR A 127 -1.41 0.37 -6.11
N ARG A 128 -1.12 1.11 -7.18
CA ARG A 128 0.26 1.51 -7.53
C ARG A 128 0.85 2.46 -6.50
N LEU A 129 0.08 3.45 -6.06
CA LEU A 129 0.50 4.37 -5.00
C LEU A 129 0.79 3.60 -3.70
N PHE A 130 -0.11 2.68 -3.33
CA PHE A 130 0.07 1.81 -2.17
C PHE A 130 1.33 0.96 -2.25
N PHE A 131 1.70 0.49 -3.44
CA PHE A 131 2.97 -0.23 -3.61
C PHE A 131 4.18 0.69 -3.35
N THR A 132 4.16 1.93 -3.84
CA THR A 132 5.21 2.92 -3.54
C THR A 132 5.31 3.20 -2.03
N GLU A 133 4.18 3.31 -1.35
CA GLU A 133 4.11 3.45 0.11
C GLU A 133 4.76 2.25 0.81
N ILE A 134 4.45 1.01 0.39
CA ILE A 134 5.09 -0.20 0.91
C ILE A 134 6.60 -0.17 0.73
N CYS A 135 7.08 0.14 -0.47
CA CYS A 135 8.51 0.20 -0.73
C CYS A 135 9.21 1.17 0.22
N LEU A 136 8.64 2.36 0.41
CA LEU A 136 9.20 3.38 1.27
C LEU A 136 9.19 2.95 2.75
N LEU A 137 8.10 2.32 3.23
CA LEU A 137 8.02 1.76 4.56
C LEU A 137 9.08 0.68 4.79
N VAL A 138 9.20 -0.27 3.86
CA VAL A 138 10.17 -1.38 3.95
C VAL A 138 11.59 -0.85 3.95
N THR A 139 11.91 0.12 3.09
CA THR A 139 13.23 0.78 3.11
C THR A 139 13.49 1.47 4.44
N GLY A 140 12.50 2.18 5.00
CA GLY A 140 12.63 2.83 6.30
C GLY A 140 12.86 1.83 7.45
N LEU A 141 12.10 0.73 7.46
CA LEU A 141 12.27 -0.35 8.43
C LEU A 141 13.62 -1.05 8.28
N ALA A 142 14.12 -1.25 7.06
CA ALA A 142 15.43 -1.84 6.83
C ALA A 142 16.56 -0.97 7.41
N PHE A 143 16.49 0.36 7.21
CA PHE A 143 17.45 1.28 7.83
C PHE A 143 17.35 1.29 9.36
N TYR A 144 16.13 1.27 9.91
CA TYR A 144 15.93 1.14 11.35
C TYR A 144 16.60 -0.13 11.89
N VAL A 145 16.34 -1.29 11.27
CA VAL A 145 16.94 -2.58 11.66
C VAL A 145 18.45 -2.53 11.55
N ALA A 146 19.00 -1.94 10.49
CA ALA A 146 20.45 -1.77 10.34
C ALA A 146 21.06 -0.99 11.52
N GLY A 147 20.42 0.11 11.95
CA GLY A 147 20.86 0.88 13.11
C GLY A 147 20.82 0.09 14.41
N VAL A 148 19.74 -0.66 14.64
CA VAL A 148 19.60 -1.56 15.79
C VAL A 148 20.70 -2.63 15.79
N VAL A 149 20.94 -3.29 14.65
CA VAL A 149 21.96 -4.33 14.52
C VAL A 149 23.35 -3.76 14.77
N THR A 150 23.68 -2.58 14.23
CA THR A 150 24.97 -1.94 14.51
C THR A 150 25.12 -1.61 16.00
N TYR A 151 24.06 -1.14 16.66
CA TYR A 151 24.08 -0.92 18.11
C TYR A 151 24.40 -2.20 18.89
N PHE A 152 23.86 -3.36 18.50
CA PHE A 152 24.18 -4.63 19.16
C PHE A 152 25.61 -5.13 18.89
N ILE A 153 26.17 -4.84 17.71
CA ILE A 153 27.52 -5.31 17.35
C ILE A 153 28.61 -4.40 17.92
N VAL A 154 28.39 -3.09 17.94
CA VAL A 154 29.41 -2.08 18.24
C VAL A 154 29.17 -1.38 19.58
N GLY A 155 27.95 -1.44 20.11
CA GLY A 155 27.54 -0.70 21.31
C GLY A 155 27.84 -1.40 22.65
N GLU A 156 28.81 -2.32 22.69
CA GLU A 156 29.45 -2.77 23.94
C GLU A 156 30.61 -1.83 24.32
#